data_AF-W2TI71-F1
#
_entry.id   AF-W2TI71-F1
#
_cell.length_a   1.000
_cell.length_b   1.000
_cell.length_c   1.000
_cell.angle_alpha   90.00
_cell.angle_beta   90.00
_cell.angle_gamma   90.00
#
_symmetry.space_group_name_H-M   'P 1'
#
loop_
_entity.id
_entity.type
_entity.pdbx_description
1 polymer ?
#
loop_
_entity_poly.entity_id
_entity_poly.type
_entity_poly.pdbx_seq_one_letter_code
_entity_poly.pdbx_strand_id
1 'polypeptide(L)'
;MSVSVVLVGTQVDLRWQTSKDTVSTAKGRQLSSQIGAEFFECSALTQHNLKQMFDSAILAALEGRRTIKSPRSQLHTSKIKQSFHRIMSITRKLI
;
A
#
# COMPACT_ATOMS: atom_id res chain seq x y z
N MET A 1 3.70 20.18 0.14
CA MET A 1 4.41 18.90 -0.02
C MET A 1 3.88 17.96 1.05
N SER A 2 3.33 16.80 0.67
CA SER A 2 2.89 15.77 1.63
C SER A 2 3.95 14.68 1.72
N VAL A 3 4.37 14.33 2.93
CA VAL A 3 5.33 13.25 3.19
C VAL A 3 4.53 12.01 3.62
N SER A 4 4.82 10.85 3.02
CA SER A 4 4.22 9.58 3.44
C SER A 4 4.88 9.08 4.73
N VAL A 5 4.07 8.61 5.67
CA VAL A 5 4.53 8.10 6.98
C VAL A 5 4.14 6.63 7.12
N VAL A 6 5.06 5.82 7.63
CA VAL A 6 4.82 4.43 8.05
C VAL A 6 5.11 4.34 9.55
N LEU A 7 4.15 3.90 10.35
CA LEU A 7 4.31 3.72 11.79
C LEU A 7 4.82 2.31 12.07
N VAL A 8 5.85 2.20 12.91
CA VAL A 8 6.48 0.91 13.20
C VAL A 8 6.71 0.71 14.68
N GLY A 9 6.11 -0.36 15.22
CA GLY A 9 6.45 -0.90 16.53
C GLY A 9 7.64 -1.84 16.43
N THR A 10 8.72 -1.55 17.14
CA THR A 10 9.93 -2.38 17.13
C THR A 10 9.95 -3.35 18.31
N GLN A 11 10.89 -4.30 18.30
CA GLN A 11 11.15 -5.24 19.40
C GLN A 11 9.91 -6.08 19.77
N VAL A 12 9.09 -6.46 18.78
CA VAL A 12 7.88 -7.25 19.04
C VAL A 12 8.19 -8.62 19.67
N ASP A 13 9.40 -9.12 19.47
CA ASP A 13 9.92 -10.33 20.10
C ASP A 13 9.99 -10.25 21.64
N LEU A 14 10.27 -9.08 22.21
CA LEU A 14 10.21 -8.88 23.65
C LEU A 14 8.77 -8.98 24.16
N ARG A 15 7.81 -8.44 23.40
CA ARG A 15 6.40 -8.50 23.77
C ARG A 15 5.81 -9.91 23.69
N TRP A 16 6.30 -10.75 22.77
CA TRP A 16 5.92 -12.17 22.74
C TRP A 16 6.36 -12.94 23.99
N GLN A 17 7.44 -12.48 24.64
CA GLN A 17 7.98 -13.10 25.85
C GLN A 17 7.34 -12.54 27.13
N THR A 18 6.97 -11.25 27.14
CA THR A 18 6.32 -10.60 28.28
C THR A 18 5.33 -9.53 27.82
N SER A 19 4.15 -9.48 28.45
CA SER A 19 3.17 -8.42 28.20
C SER A 19 3.36 -7.18 29.06
N LYS A 20 4.21 -7.23 30.10
CA LYS A 20 4.42 -6.12 31.03
C LYS A 20 5.13 -4.95 30.33
N ASP A 21 4.59 -3.74 30.51
CA ASP A 21 5.13 -2.48 30.01
C ASP A 21 5.31 -2.41 28.48
N THR A 22 4.42 -3.06 27.73
CA THR A 22 4.45 -3.06 26.26
C THR A 22 3.25 -2.32 25.66
N VAL A 23 3.44 -1.76 24.47
CA VAL A 23 2.34 -1.22 23.66
C VAL A 23 1.59 -2.37 23.01
N SER A 24 0.27 -2.42 23.11
CA SER A 24 -0.52 -3.46 22.43
C SER A 24 -0.63 -3.20 20.93
N THR A 25 -0.77 -4.25 20.13
CA THR A 25 -1.04 -4.13 18.67
C THR A 25 -2.26 -3.23 18.40
N ALA A 26 -3.31 -3.32 19.23
CA ALA A 26 -4.50 -2.49 19.11
C ALA A 26 -4.18 -0.99 19.29
N LYS A 27 -3.34 -0.65 20.28
CA LYS A 27 -2.91 0.74 20.51
C LYS A 27 -2.07 1.27 19.34
N GLY A 28 -1.19 0.44 18.79
CA GLY A 28 -0.41 0.77 17.59
C GLY A 28 -1.29 1.03 16.37
N ARG A 29 -2.28 0.17 16.09
CA ARG A 29 -3.27 0.36 15.02
C ARG A 29 -4.13 1.61 15.23
N GLN A 30 -4.53 1.88 16.46
CA GLN A 30 -5.30 3.09 16.79
C GLN A 30 -4.49 4.34 16.44
N LEU A 31 -3.22 4.40 16.85
CA LEU A 31 -2.34 5.53 16.54
C LEU A 31 -2.12 5.69 15.04
N SER A 32 -1.89 4.58 14.31
CA SER A 32 -1.67 4.63 12.87
C SER A 32 -2.89 5.19 12.13
N SER A 33 -4.10 4.79 12.55
CA SER A 33 -5.35 5.33 12.02
C SER A 33 -5.49 6.83 12.30
N GLN A 34 -5.07 7.31 13.48
CA GLN A 34 -5.15 8.73 13.85
C GLN A 34 -4.24 9.61 13.01
N ILE A 35 -3.07 9.10 12.62
CA ILE A 35 -2.08 9.86 11.83
C ILE A 35 -2.15 9.56 10.33
N GLY A 36 -3.05 8.68 9.88
CA GLY A 36 -3.17 8.28 8.48
C GLY A 36 -1.97 7.49 7.95
N ALA A 37 -1.35 6.66 8.79
CA ALA A 37 -0.19 5.84 8.45
C ALA A 37 -0.52 4.35 8.42
N GLU A 38 0.21 3.59 7.59
CA GLU A 38 0.26 2.13 7.68
C GLU A 38 1.04 1.71 8.94
N PHE A 39 0.65 0.59 9.56
CA PHE A 39 1.27 0.09 10.79
C PHE A 39 1.90 -1.29 10.60
N PHE A 40 3.17 -1.40 10.97
CA PHE A 40 3.88 -2.67 11.07
C PHE A 40 4.42 -2.89 12.49
N GLU A 41 4.52 -4.15 12.88
CA GLU A 41 5.28 -4.56 14.06
C GLU A 41 6.43 -5.44 13.58
N CYS A 42 7.65 -5.14 14.01
CA CYS A 42 8.85 -5.80 13.53
C CYS A 42 9.81 -6.17 14.66
N SER A 43 10.69 -7.13 14.37
CA SER A 43 11.77 -7.55 15.26
C SER A 43 13.06 -7.61 14.45
N ALA A 44 14.05 -6.83 14.86
CA ALA A 44 15.39 -6.91 14.30
C ALA A 44 16.05 -8.27 14.64
N LEU A 45 15.78 -8.80 15.83
CA LEU A 45 16.36 -10.04 16.34
C LEU A 45 15.88 -11.27 15.56
N THR A 46 14.58 -11.38 15.34
CA THR A 46 13.96 -12.55 14.68
C THR A 46 13.73 -12.32 13.18
N GLN A 47 14.08 -11.14 12.68
CA GLN A 47 13.80 -10.67 11.32
C GLN A 47 12.31 -10.59 10.95
N HIS A 48 11.41 -10.67 11.94
CA HIS A 48 9.98 -10.57 11.72
C HIS A 48 9.61 -9.22 11.09
N ASN A 49 8.91 -9.27 9.95
CA ASN A 49 8.38 -8.13 9.17
C ASN A 49 9.40 -7.06 8.72
N LEU A 50 10.70 -7.25 8.91
CA LEU A 50 11.70 -6.25 8.50
C LEU A 50 11.60 -5.94 7.01
N LYS A 51 11.65 -6.98 6.16
CA LYS A 51 11.61 -6.78 4.71
C LYS A 51 10.31 -6.11 4.26
N GLN A 52 9.17 -6.58 4.75
CA GLN A 52 7.86 -6.09 4.33
C GLN A 52 7.64 -4.62 4.72
N MET A 53 8.07 -4.22 5.92
CA MET A 53 8.02 -2.82 6.36
C MET A 53 8.84 -1.91 5.43
N PHE A 54 10.08 -2.31 5.10
CA PHE A 54 10.93 -1.51 4.21
C PHE A 54 10.41 -1.50 2.76
N ASP A 55 9.89 -2.63 2.26
CA ASP A 55 9.24 -2.68 0.95
C ASP A 55 8.07 -1.68 0.89
N SER A 56 7.21 -1.64 1.92
CA SER A 56 6.09 -0.68 2.00
C SER A 56 6.60 0.77 2.02
N ALA A 57 7.60 1.09 2.84
CA ALA A 57 8.16 2.44 2.91
C ALA A 57 8.73 2.91 1.55
N ILE A 58 9.40 2.02 0.82
CA ILE A 58 9.93 2.30 -0.52
C ILE A 58 8.79 2.57 -1.51
N LEU A 59 7.75 1.73 -1.50
CA LEU A 59 6.57 1.90 -2.35
C LEU A 59 5.83 3.22 -2.05
N ALA A 60 5.59 3.52 -0.79
CA ALA A 60 4.95 4.76 -0.35
C ALA A 60 5.74 6.01 -0.81
N ALA A 61 7.07 5.94 -0.78
CA ALA A 61 7.94 7.01 -1.28
C ALA A 61 7.91 7.13 -2.82
N LEU A 62 7.77 6.02 -3.55
CA LEU A 62 7.61 6.02 -5.01
C LEU A 62 6.26 6.59 -5.43
N GLU A 63 5.18 6.23 -4.74
CA GLU A 63 3.82 6.72 -5.00
C GLU A 63 3.68 8.21 -4.66
N GLY A 64 4.25 8.65 -3.54
CA GLY A 64 4.29 10.07 -3.18
C GLY A 64 5.03 10.93 -4.21
N ARG A 65 5.99 10.37 -4.97
CA ARG A 65 6.63 11.07 -6.09
C ARG A 65 5.77 11.10 -7.36
N ARG A 66 4.90 10.10 -7.58
CA ARG A 66 4.00 10.03 -8.74
C ARG A 66 2.88 11.06 -8.68
N THR A 67 2.37 11.37 -7.49
CA THR A 67 1.33 12.40 -7.29
C THR A 67 1.84 13.83 -7.50
N ILE A 68 3.15 14.06 -7.36
CA ILE A 68 3.81 15.37 -7.56
C ILE A 68 4.07 15.65 -9.05
N LYS A 69 4.27 14.60 -9.87
CA LYS A 69 4.32 14.77 -11.32
C LYS A 69 2.88 14.97 -11.79
N SER A 70 2.59 16.16 -12.34
CA SER A 70 1.31 16.50 -12.99
C SER A 70 0.69 15.28 -13.69
N PRO A 71 -0.63 15.07 -13.66
CA PRO A 71 -1.24 13.92 -14.30
C PRO A 71 -0.83 13.91 -15.77
N ARG A 72 0.04 12.98 -16.15
CA ARG A 72 0.21 12.61 -17.55
C ARG A 72 -1.17 12.16 -17.97
N SER A 73 -1.81 12.92 -18.85
CA SER A 73 -3.14 12.60 -19.39
C SER A 73 -3.20 11.11 -19.69
N GLN A 74 -3.96 10.37 -18.89
CA GLN A 74 -4.29 9.01 -19.24
C GLN A 74 -5.01 9.12 -20.58
N LEU A 75 -4.38 8.65 -21.65
CA LEU A 75 -5.03 8.53 -22.94
C LEU A 75 -6.34 7.77 -22.69
N HIS A 76 -7.45 8.46 -22.90
CA HIS A 76 -8.80 7.92 -22.80
C HIS A 76 -8.97 6.84 -23.88
N THR A 77 -8.58 5.60 -23.58
CA THR A 77 -8.70 4.45 -24.49
C THR A 77 -10.15 3.91 -24.61
N SER A 78 -11.12 4.59 -24.01
CA SER A 78 -12.49 4.10 -23.80
C SER A 78 -13.33 3.96 -25.07
N LYS A 79 -12.96 4.58 -26.20
CA LYS A 79 -13.76 4.50 -27.45
C LYS A 79 -13.35 3.36 -28.38
N ILE A 80 -12.09 2.94 -28.34
CA ILE A 80 -11.56 1.97 -29.30
C ILE A 80 -12.06 0.55 -28.97
N LYS A 81 -12.07 0.15 -27.69
CA LYS A 81 -12.56 -1.17 -27.28
C LYS A 81 -14.05 -1.40 -27.56
N GLN A 82 -14.89 -0.38 -27.44
CA GLN A 82 -16.33 -0.52 -27.71
C GLN A 82 -16.65 -0.71 -29.20
N SER A 83 -15.91 -0.03 -30.09
CA SER A 83 -16.09 -0.20 -31.54
C SER A 83 -15.69 -1.60 -31.99
N PHE A 84 -14.57 -2.13 -31.49
CA PHE A 84 -14.13 -3.50 -31.80
C PHE A 84 -15.12 -4.57 -31.30
N HIS A 85 -15.69 -4.42 -30.10
CA HIS A 85 -16.70 -5.37 -29.60
C HIS A 85 -17.97 -5.37 -30.48
N ARG A 86 -18.37 -4.20 -30.99
CA ARG A 86 -19.54 -4.10 -31.88
C ARG A 86 -19.27 -4.77 -33.22
N ILE A 87 -18.10 -4.54 -33.81
CA ILE A 87 -17.68 -5.19 -35.07
C ILE A 87 -17.61 -6.70 -34.90
N MET A 88 -16.96 -7.21 -33.85
CA MET A 88 -16.85 -8.66 -33.60
C MET A 88 -18.20 -9.34 -33.32
N SER A 89 -19.22 -8.59 -32.88
CA SER A 89 -20.58 -9.13 -32.74
C SER A 89 -21.35 -9.20 -34.06
N ILE A 90 -21.05 -8.32 -35.02
CA ILE A 90 -21.68 -8.31 -36.35
C ILE A 90 -21.15 -9.48 -37.18
N THR A 91 -19.84 -9.75 -37.15
CA THR A 91 -19.24 -10.86 -37.90
C THR A 91 -19.72 -12.23 -37.43
N ARG A 92 -20.11 -12.34 -36.15
CA ARG A 92 -20.65 -13.58 -35.57
C ARG A 92 -22.12 -13.84 -35.92
N LYS A 93 -22.81 -12.87 -36.53
CA LYS A 93 -24.21 -12.97 -36.98
C LYS A 93 -24.35 -13.19 -38.50
N LEU A 94 -23.22 -13.27 -39.21
CA LEU A 94 -23.13 -13.41 -40.67
C LEU A 94 -22.45 -14.73 -41.11
N ILE A 95 -22.22 -15.62 -40.16
CA ILE A 95 -21.88 -17.04 -40.34
C ILE A 95 -22.97 -17.82 -39.61
#